data_AF-A0A2V7A358-F1
#
_entry.id   AF-A0A2V7A358-F1
#
_cell.length_a   1.000
_cell.length_b   1.000
_cell.length_c   1.000
_cell.angle_alpha   90.00
_cell.angle_beta   90.00
_cell.angle_gamma   90.00
#
_symmetry.space_group_name_H-M   'P 1'
#
loop_
_entity.id
_entity.type
_entity.pdbx_description
1 polymer ?
#
loop_
_entity_poly.entity_id
_entity_poly.type
_entity_poly.pdbx_seq_one_letter_code
_entity_poly.pdbx_strand_id
1 'polypeptide(L)'
;MRSHVMIVWDLAADTTFRAAREGVMKALKVAGRGDGGITMRQLLLMALRRTGSRGRYVLGSGIPLILFSLVVVGCASHSLVPAAQSAAIRTRERALASHADAIQAGVRQSGSLGALAFLDAQDGRLVLLPGDSPGDAWGRYTTSSESQTNPVSVPPVVTFVYRTDVPKAPETITQSDLQQQRTSAAALTTELRRIEERLGLVQRELAGTKQDTDKALADMRALAEDLASVRKFMLQTAQLGWLNHELVVESSNGMRKMAATSQELTASSARLEDTLRQLSESLGGQLKELAARLDAIQGKIQNIK
;
A
#
# COMPACT_ATOMS: atom_id res chain seq x y z
N MET A 1 -1.57 42.13 39.28
CA MET A 1 -0.13 42.33 39.05
C MET A 1 0.61 41.07 39.47
N ARG A 2 1.37 40.48 38.52
CA ARG A 2 2.66 39.76 38.64
C ARG A 2 2.92 38.70 39.75
N SER A 3 3.13 37.48 39.26
CA SER A 3 4.33 36.61 39.45
C SER A 3 4.69 36.03 40.85
N HIS A 4 4.63 34.70 41.02
CA HIS A 4 5.77 33.74 40.92
C HIS A 4 5.49 32.35 41.58
N VAL A 5 5.36 31.35 40.69
CA VAL A 5 5.87 29.96 40.62
C VAL A 5 6.73 29.36 41.76
N MET A 6 6.58 28.03 41.91
CA MET A 6 7.60 26.99 42.26
C MET A 6 7.75 26.69 43.76
N ILE A 7 7.73 25.46 44.30
CA ILE A 7 8.33 24.16 43.94
C ILE A 7 7.54 23.05 44.71
N VAL A 8 7.64 21.79 44.27
CA VAL A 8 7.53 20.50 45.02
C VAL A 8 6.70 19.50 44.21
N TRP A 9 7.23 19.02 43.08
CA TRP A 9 6.79 17.78 42.42
C TRP A 9 7.99 17.22 41.64
N ASP A 10 9.05 16.84 42.37
CA ASP A 10 10.24 16.24 41.74
C ASP A 10 10.94 15.18 42.63
N LEU A 11 10.19 14.18 43.09
CA LEU A 11 10.80 13.04 43.80
C LEU A 11 10.10 11.68 43.63
N ALA A 12 9.22 11.52 42.63
CA ALA A 12 8.52 10.25 42.39
C ALA A 12 8.80 9.62 41.01
N ALA A 13 9.53 10.32 40.12
CA ALA A 13 9.78 9.84 38.75
C ALA A 13 11.11 9.07 38.57
N ASP A 14 12.02 9.10 39.56
CA ASP A 14 13.41 8.63 39.36
C ASP A 14 13.65 7.16 39.76
N THR A 15 12.69 6.49 40.41
CA THR A 15 12.84 5.09 40.85
C THR A 15 12.27 4.07 39.85
N THR A 16 11.30 4.46 39.02
CA THR A 16 10.69 3.57 38.02
C THR A 16 11.51 3.47 36.74
N PHE A 17 12.34 4.47 36.42
CA PHE A 17 13.19 4.46 35.23
C PHE A 17 14.45 3.58 35.40
N ARG A 18 14.92 3.38 36.64
CA ARG A 18 16.12 2.59 36.93
C ARG A 18 15.87 1.06 36.87
N ALA A 19 14.67 0.60 37.23
CA ALA A 19 14.29 -0.82 37.15
C ALA A 19 14.01 -1.31 35.72
N ALA A 20 13.51 -0.45 34.82
CA ALA A 20 13.24 -0.79 33.42
C ALA A 20 14.54 -0.96 32.61
N ARG A 21 15.64 -0.32 33.02
CA ARG A 21 16.91 -0.33 32.29
C ARG A 21 17.77 -1.58 32.57
N GLU A 22 17.63 -2.19 33.74
CA GLU A 22 18.32 -3.45 34.08
C GLU A 22 17.64 -4.69 33.45
N GLY A 23 16.32 -4.67 33.28
CA GLY A 23 15.60 -5.74 32.57
C GLY A 23 15.98 -5.83 31.09
N VAL A 24 16.19 -4.69 30.43
CA VAL A 24 16.53 -4.61 29.00
C VAL A 24 17.98 -5.02 28.74
N MET A 25 18.92 -4.70 29.64
CA MET A 25 20.32 -5.15 29.50
C MET A 25 20.53 -6.64 29.78
N LYS A 26 19.68 -7.29 30.59
CA LYS A 26 19.72 -8.76 30.74
C LYS A 26 19.19 -9.50 29.50
N ALA A 27 18.21 -8.94 28.79
CA ALA A 27 17.70 -9.52 27.54
C ALA A 27 18.70 -9.40 26.37
N LEU A 28 19.51 -8.34 26.35
CA LEU A 28 20.55 -8.12 25.33
C LEU A 28 21.80 -8.98 25.52
N LYS A 29 22.04 -9.56 26.71
CA LYS A 29 23.21 -10.42 26.97
C LYS A 29 22.97 -11.90 26.67
N VAL A 30 21.72 -12.33 26.44
CA VAL A 30 21.37 -13.73 26.10
C VAL A 30 21.30 -13.97 24.59
N ALA A 31 21.27 -12.92 23.76
CA ALA A 31 21.26 -13.03 22.29
C ALA A 31 22.66 -13.08 21.64
N GLY A 32 23.71 -13.30 22.44
CA GLY A 32 25.10 -13.30 22.01
C GLY A 32 25.76 -14.68 22.01
N ARG A 33 25.07 -15.73 21.55
CA ARG A 33 25.72 -17.01 21.21
C ARG A 33 24.78 -17.92 20.41
N GLY A 34 25.17 -18.23 19.17
CA GLY A 34 24.65 -19.37 18.42
C GLY A 34 23.72 -19.02 17.27
N ASP A 35 24.34 -18.87 16.10
CA ASP A 35 23.97 -19.47 14.82
C ASP A 35 22.48 -19.76 14.50
N GLY A 36 21.98 -19.13 13.42
CA GLY A 36 20.64 -19.37 12.86
C GLY A 36 19.83 -18.10 12.67
N GLY A 37 19.92 -17.50 11.46
CA GLY A 37 19.23 -16.26 11.09
C GLY A 37 17.70 -16.37 11.16
N ILE A 38 17.11 -15.70 12.15
CA ILE A 38 15.68 -15.44 12.20
C ILE A 38 15.40 -14.22 11.32
N THR A 39 14.88 -14.46 10.12
CA THR A 39 14.49 -13.37 9.21
C THR A 39 13.29 -12.60 9.77
N MET A 40 13.21 -11.30 9.50
CA MET A 40 12.18 -10.35 9.97
C MET A 40 10.72 -10.82 9.72
N ARG A 41 10.54 -11.75 8.78
CA ARG A 41 9.28 -12.42 8.45
C ARG A 41 8.82 -13.41 9.53
N GLN A 42 9.74 -14.04 10.27
CA GLN A 42 9.42 -14.92 11.41
C GLN A 42 9.05 -14.13 12.68
N LEU A 43 9.63 -12.94 12.88
CA LEU A 43 9.21 -12.01 13.93
C LEU A 43 7.78 -11.51 13.70
N LEU A 44 7.43 -11.21 12.45
CA LEU A 44 6.08 -10.77 12.08
C LEU A 44 5.04 -11.90 12.23
N LEU A 45 5.41 -13.14 11.92
CA LEU A 45 4.55 -14.32 12.12
C LEU A 45 4.41 -14.72 13.60
N MET A 46 5.41 -14.48 14.46
CA MET A 46 5.27 -14.67 15.91
C MET A 46 4.37 -13.59 16.55
N ALA A 47 4.40 -12.35 16.05
CA ALA A 47 3.48 -11.30 16.50
C ALA A 47 2.03 -11.59 16.09
N LEU A 48 1.82 -12.17 14.90
CA LEU A 48 0.49 -12.55 14.40
C LEU A 48 -0.07 -13.86 14.99
N ARG A 49 0.77 -14.70 15.62
CA ARG A 49 0.31 -15.94 16.29
C ARG A 49 -0.14 -15.75 17.74
N ARG A 50 -0.01 -14.55 18.33
CA ARG A 50 -0.32 -14.32 19.75
C ARG A 50 -1.70 -13.70 20.02
N THR A 51 -2.52 -13.49 19.00
CA THR A 51 -3.91 -13.00 19.14
C THR A 51 -4.97 -14.06 18.82
N GLY A 52 -4.57 -15.32 18.67
CA GLY A 52 -5.46 -16.45 18.43
C GLY A 52 -5.79 -17.25 19.69
N SER A 53 -7.02 -17.05 20.20
CA SER A 53 -7.86 -18.06 20.87
C SER A 53 -7.62 -18.41 22.36
N ARG A 54 -8.53 -17.94 23.22
CA ARG A 54 -9.24 -18.63 24.35
C ARG A 54 -9.76 -17.58 25.35
N GLY A 55 -11.05 -17.46 25.71
CA GLY A 55 -12.24 -18.18 25.28
C GLY A 55 -13.46 -17.84 26.16
N ARG A 56 -14.63 -18.24 25.65
CA ARG A 56 -15.87 -18.75 26.29
C ARG A 56 -16.71 -17.79 27.15
N TYR A 57 -17.86 -17.33 26.64
CA TYR A 57 -19.23 -17.93 26.65
C TYR A 57 -19.93 -17.79 28.01
N VAL A 58 -21.09 -17.11 28.03
CA VAL A 58 -22.40 -17.61 28.52
C VAL A 58 -23.46 -16.49 28.56
N LEU A 59 -24.58 -16.74 27.85
CA LEU A 59 -25.98 -16.28 28.03
C LEU A 59 -26.28 -14.76 28.02
N GLY A 60 -27.27 -14.22 27.33
CA GLY A 60 -28.40 -14.72 26.54
C GLY A 60 -29.17 -13.48 26.04
N SER A 61 -29.65 -13.41 24.80
CA SER A 61 -31.04 -13.64 24.42
C SER A 61 -31.18 -12.97 23.03
N GLY A 62 -31.50 -13.70 21.97
CA GLY A 62 -32.83 -13.58 21.35
C GLY A 62 -32.86 -12.57 20.18
N ILE A 63 -32.53 -13.04 18.97
CA ILE A 63 -32.89 -12.44 17.66
C ILE A 63 -34.45 -12.47 17.58
N PRO A 64 -35.20 -11.49 17.00
CA PRO A 64 -35.03 -11.07 15.60
C PRO A 64 -35.36 -9.62 15.18
N LEU A 65 -34.81 -9.28 14.02
CA LEU A 65 -35.41 -8.52 12.92
C LEU A 65 -36.88 -8.11 13.14
N ILE A 66 -37.15 -6.82 13.35
CA ILE A 66 -38.45 -6.22 13.03
C ILE A 66 -38.22 -4.99 12.17
N LEU A 67 -38.23 -5.29 10.87
CA LEU A 67 -38.47 -4.41 9.74
C LEU A 67 -39.84 -3.71 9.91
N PHE A 68 -39.90 -2.45 9.49
CA PHE A 68 -41.02 -1.84 8.76
C PHE A 68 -42.45 -2.19 9.21
N SER A 69 -43.15 -1.22 9.79
CA SER A 69 -44.61 -1.17 9.75
C SER A 69 -45.08 0.27 9.67
N LEU A 70 -45.43 0.64 8.44
CA LEU A 70 -46.08 1.87 8.05
C LEU A 70 -47.57 1.53 7.93
N VAL A 71 -48.42 2.45 8.42
CA VAL A 71 -49.78 2.80 7.93
C VAL A 71 -50.94 2.67 8.95
N VAL A 72 -51.30 3.85 9.47
CA VAL A 72 -52.63 4.49 9.56
C VAL A 72 -53.79 3.74 10.26
N VAL A 73 -54.28 4.35 11.34
CA VAL A 73 -55.73 4.46 11.63
C VAL A 73 -56.06 5.95 11.85
N GLY A 74 -57.08 6.42 11.15
CA GLY A 74 -57.49 7.82 11.15
C GLY A 74 -58.49 8.17 12.26
N CYS A 75 -58.47 9.44 12.65
CA CYS A 75 -59.64 10.22 13.01
C CYS A 75 -59.40 11.63 12.48
N ALA A 76 -60.23 12.06 11.52
CA ALA A 76 -60.30 13.40 10.93
C ALA A 76 -58.95 14.12 10.71
N SER A 77 -58.21 13.74 9.68
CA SER A 77 -57.03 14.51 9.25
C SER A 77 -56.88 14.39 7.73
N HIS A 78 -56.60 15.52 7.08
CA HIS A 78 -56.54 15.64 5.63
C HIS A 78 -55.73 14.50 4.98
N SER A 79 -56.35 13.81 4.02
CA SER A 79 -55.77 12.68 3.29
C SER A 79 -54.43 13.07 2.66
N LEU A 80 -53.34 12.47 3.14
CA LEU A 80 -51.99 12.55 2.54
C LEU A 80 -51.87 11.78 1.22
N VAL A 81 -52.97 11.17 0.76
CA VAL A 81 -53.05 10.48 -0.53
C VAL A 81 -53.58 11.47 -1.58
N PRO A 82 -52.83 11.76 -2.67
CA PRO A 82 -53.32 12.57 -3.78
C PRO A 82 -54.69 12.10 -4.28
N ALA A 83 -55.58 13.03 -4.63
CA ALA A 83 -56.96 12.73 -5.00
C ALA A 83 -57.06 11.66 -6.11
N ALA A 84 -56.16 11.71 -7.09
CA ALA A 84 -56.05 10.72 -8.17
C ALA A 84 -55.77 9.29 -7.65
N GLN A 85 -54.92 9.15 -6.64
CA GLN A 85 -54.58 7.85 -6.04
C GLN A 85 -55.73 7.31 -5.18
N SER A 86 -56.47 8.18 -4.48
CA SER A 86 -57.66 7.77 -3.72
C SER A 86 -58.78 7.25 -4.63
N ALA A 87 -58.98 7.86 -5.80
CA ALA A 87 -59.95 7.42 -6.79
C ALA A 87 -59.53 6.08 -7.41
N ALA A 88 -58.24 5.91 -7.72
CA ALA A 88 -57.69 4.66 -8.22
C ALA A 88 -57.86 3.51 -7.21
N ILE A 89 -57.62 3.76 -5.92
CA ILE A 89 -57.82 2.79 -4.84
C ILE A 89 -59.29 2.35 -4.76
N ARG A 90 -60.25 3.29 -4.77
CA ARG A 90 -61.69 2.96 -4.68
C ARG A 90 -62.20 2.18 -5.88
N THR A 91 -61.78 2.55 -7.09
CA THR A 91 -62.19 1.85 -8.32
C THR A 91 -61.66 0.41 -8.32
N ARG A 92 -60.42 0.22 -7.90
CA ARG A 92 -59.79 -1.08 -7.76
C ARG A 92 -60.42 -1.93 -6.65
N GLU A 93 -60.72 -1.35 -5.48
CA GLU A 93 -61.41 -2.06 -4.40
C GLU A 93 -62.79 -2.55 -4.84
N ARG A 94 -63.54 -1.73 -5.59
CA ARG A 94 -64.82 -2.14 -6.17
C ARG A 94 -64.66 -3.27 -7.18
N ALA A 95 -63.62 -3.24 -8.01
CA ALA A 95 -63.34 -4.27 -9.01
C ALA A 95 -62.84 -5.60 -8.38
N LEU A 96 -62.09 -5.54 -7.28
CA LEU A 96 -61.66 -6.72 -6.54
C LEU A 96 -62.74 -7.28 -5.62
N ALA A 97 -63.68 -6.45 -5.16
CA ALA A 97 -64.80 -6.87 -4.32
C ALA A 97 -65.68 -7.95 -4.98
N SER A 98 -65.91 -7.85 -6.30
CA SER A 98 -66.64 -8.88 -7.05
C SER A 98 -65.89 -10.23 -7.16
N HIS A 99 -64.62 -10.25 -6.79
CA HIS A 99 -63.74 -11.42 -6.82
C HIS A 99 -63.32 -11.87 -5.41
N ALA A 100 -63.89 -11.29 -4.35
CA ALA A 100 -63.46 -11.50 -2.97
C ALA A 100 -63.48 -12.99 -2.57
N ASP A 101 -64.51 -13.73 -2.97
CA ASP A 101 -64.63 -15.17 -2.68
C ASP A 101 -63.58 -16.00 -3.41
N ALA A 102 -63.29 -15.67 -4.68
CA ALA A 102 -62.25 -16.32 -5.47
C ALA A 102 -60.84 -16.02 -4.92
N ILE A 103 -60.61 -14.79 -4.46
CA ILE A 103 -59.35 -14.38 -3.81
C ILE A 103 -59.15 -15.17 -2.52
N GLN A 104 -60.16 -15.23 -1.65
CA GLN A 104 -60.07 -15.97 -0.38
C GLN A 104 -59.91 -17.48 -0.61
N ALA A 105 -60.59 -18.06 -1.61
CA ALA A 105 -60.41 -19.46 -1.99
C ALA A 105 -58.98 -19.73 -2.49
N GLY A 106 -58.43 -18.86 -3.34
CA GLY A 106 -57.06 -19.00 -3.85
C GLY A 106 -55.99 -18.86 -2.77
N VAL A 107 -56.16 -17.91 -1.85
CA VAL A 107 -55.28 -17.76 -0.69
C VAL A 107 -55.31 -19.01 0.20
N ARG A 108 -56.51 -19.56 0.48
CA ARG A 108 -56.65 -20.78 1.29
C ARG A 108 -55.98 -22.00 0.65
N GLN A 109 -56.10 -22.15 -0.67
CA GLN A 109 -55.49 -23.25 -1.41
C GLN A 109 -53.95 -23.13 -1.47
N SER A 110 -53.42 -21.91 -1.42
CA SER A 110 -51.97 -21.66 -1.51
C SER A 110 -51.19 -22.01 -0.23
N GLY A 111 -51.87 -22.13 0.92
CA GLY A 111 -51.23 -22.37 2.21
C GLY A 111 -50.52 -21.17 2.84
N SER A 112 -50.31 -20.07 2.11
CA SER A 112 -49.63 -18.84 2.59
C SER A 112 -50.50 -17.98 3.50
N LEU A 113 -49.91 -17.08 4.29
CA LEU A 113 -50.67 -16.17 5.19
C LEU A 113 -51.55 -15.14 4.44
N GLY A 114 -51.23 -14.86 3.18
CA GLY A 114 -52.03 -14.00 2.32
C GLY A 114 -51.61 -14.10 0.85
N ALA A 115 -52.14 -13.19 0.03
CA ALA A 115 -51.69 -13.02 -1.35
C ALA A 115 -51.80 -11.56 -1.78
N LEU A 116 -50.92 -11.14 -2.70
CA LEU A 116 -51.19 -9.95 -3.50
C LEU A 116 -52.25 -10.30 -4.54
N ALA A 117 -53.35 -9.55 -4.51
CA ALA A 117 -54.45 -9.67 -5.44
C ALA A 117 -54.56 -8.39 -6.28
N PHE A 118 -54.55 -8.55 -7.60
CA PHE A 118 -54.80 -7.47 -8.55
C PHE A 118 -55.40 -8.01 -9.84
N LEU A 119 -56.02 -7.11 -10.62
CA LEU A 119 -56.46 -7.43 -11.98
C LEU A 119 -55.34 -7.00 -12.93
N ASP A 120 -54.93 -7.89 -13.83
CA ASP A 120 -53.97 -7.55 -14.88
C ASP A 120 -54.52 -6.40 -15.73
N ALA A 121 -53.70 -5.38 -15.96
CA ALA A 121 -54.09 -4.21 -16.72
C ALA A 121 -54.31 -4.50 -18.22
N GLN A 122 -53.83 -5.64 -18.75
CA GLN A 122 -54.00 -6.01 -20.16
C GLN A 122 -55.31 -6.74 -20.45
N ASP A 123 -55.66 -7.76 -19.66
CA ASP A 123 -56.77 -8.66 -19.95
C ASP A 123 -57.82 -8.72 -18.83
N GLY A 124 -57.63 -7.97 -17.74
CA GLY A 124 -58.55 -7.88 -16.61
C GLY A 124 -58.63 -9.16 -15.77
N ARG A 125 -57.71 -10.11 -15.95
CA ARG A 125 -57.72 -11.36 -15.18
C ARG A 125 -57.26 -11.13 -13.75
N LEU A 126 -57.87 -11.85 -12.81
CA LEU A 126 -57.43 -11.87 -11.42
C LEU A 126 -56.10 -12.62 -11.29
N VAL A 127 -55.08 -11.90 -10.83
CA VAL A 127 -53.77 -12.44 -10.50
C VAL A 127 -53.64 -12.51 -8.98
N LEU A 128 -53.29 -13.70 -8.49
CA LEU A 128 -53.05 -13.98 -7.08
C LEU A 128 -51.61 -14.43 -6.90
N LEU A 129 -50.83 -13.64 -6.15
CA LEU A 129 -49.45 -13.98 -5.80
C LEU A 129 -49.40 -14.34 -4.31
N PRO A 130 -49.38 -15.63 -3.96
CA PRO A 130 -49.38 -16.05 -2.58
C PRO A 130 -48.04 -15.71 -1.91
N GLY A 131 -48.10 -15.29 -0.64
CA GLY A 131 -46.91 -15.01 0.15
C GLY A 131 -47.26 -14.68 1.60
N ASP A 132 -46.25 -14.67 2.45
CA ASP A 132 -46.45 -14.49 3.88
C ASP A 132 -46.47 -13.01 4.30
N SER A 133 -46.00 -12.14 3.40
CA SER A 133 -46.07 -10.68 3.50
C SER A 133 -46.17 -10.04 2.11
N PRO A 134 -46.55 -8.75 2.00
CA PRO A 134 -46.54 -8.04 0.72
C PRO A 134 -45.18 -8.08 0.01
N GLY A 135 -44.08 -7.95 0.78
CA GLY A 135 -42.72 -7.99 0.23
C GLY A 135 -42.30 -9.38 -0.23
N ASP A 136 -42.70 -10.44 0.49
CA ASP A 136 -42.42 -11.83 0.13
C ASP A 136 -43.18 -12.25 -1.14
N ALA A 137 -44.48 -11.96 -1.21
CA ALA A 137 -45.30 -12.23 -2.41
C ALA A 137 -44.73 -11.54 -3.66
N TRP A 138 -44.28 -10.28 -3.51
CA TRP A 138 -43.63 -9.54 -4.59
C TRP A 138 -42.26 -10.10 -4.96
N GLY A 139 -41.45 -10.48 -3.96
CA GLY A 139 -40.14 -11.08 -4.15
C GLY A 139 -40.21 -12.43 -4.87
N ARG A 140 -41.19 -13.27 -4.56
CA ARG A 140 -41.43 -14.54 -5.27
C ARG A 140 -41.87 -14.32 -6.72
N TYR A 141 -42.67 -13.30 -6.98
CA TYR A 141 -43.10 -12.95 -8.33
C TYR A 141 -41.94 -12.47 -9.23
N THR A 142 -41.03 -11.66 -8.69
CA THR A 142 -39.87 -11.15 -9.47
C THR A 142 -38.76 -12.17 -9.64
N THR A 143 -38.70 -13.20 -8.78
CA THR A 143 -37.70 -14.29 -8.86
C THR A 143 -38.22 -15.53 -9.58
N SER A 144 -39.54 -15.71 -9.70
CA SER A 144 -40.11 -16.82 -10.47
C SER A 144 -39.88 -16.62 -11.97
N SER A 145 -39.14 -17.56 -12.57
CA SER A 145 -38.74 -17.53 -13.98
C SER A 145 -39.92 -17.68 -14.96
N GLU A 146 -41.12 -18.00 -14.47
CA GLU A 146 -42.37 -18.08 -15.24
C GLU A 146 -42.88 -16.71 -15.73
N SER A 147 -42.44 -15.62 -15.08
CA SER A 147 -42.80 -14.24 -15.43
C SER A 147 -42.10 -13.71 -16.70
N GLN A 148 -41.20 -14.49 -17.33
CA GLN A 148 -40.46 -14.08 -18.53
C GLN A 148 -41.23 -14.30 -19.84
N THR A 149 -42.18 -15.22 -19.89
CA THR A 149 -42.91 -15.55 -21.13
C THR A 149 -44.17 -14.73 -21.37
N ASN A 150 -44.75 -14.10 -20.34
CA ASN A 150 -45.82 -13.11 -20.45
C ASN A 150 -45.70 -12.12 -19.27
N PRO A 151 -45.17 -10.90 -19.47
CA PRO A 151 -45.04 -9.94 -18.40
C PRO A 151 -46.44 -9.45 -17.98
N VAL A 152 -46.93 -9.94 -16.84
CA VAL A 152 -48.18 -9.47 -16.23
C VAL A 152 -48.04 -7.97 -15.94
N SER A 153 -48.98 -7.16 -16.45
CA SER A 153 -48.93 -5.71 -16.29
C SER A 153 -49.48 -5.35 -14.92
N VAL A 154 -48.57 -5.06 -13.99
CA VAL A 154 -48.95 -4.75 -12.61
C VAL A 154 -49.53 -3.33 -12.52
N PRO A 155 -50.76 -3.15 -12.01
CA PRO A 155 -51.35 -1.83 -11.83
C PRO A 155 -50.60 -1.01 -10.77
N PRO A 156 -50.71 0.34 -10.81
CA PRO A 156 -50.03 1.23 -9.88
C PRO A 156 -50.41 1.05 -8.39
N VAL A 157 -51.47 0.30 -8.10
CA VAL A 157 -51.92 -0.03 -6.74
C VAL A 157 -52.27 -1.51 -6.66
N VAL A 158 -51.62 -2.22 -5.75
CA VAL A 158 -51.83 -3.65 -5.44
C VAL A 158 -52.33 -3.80 -4.01
N THR A 159 -53.16 -4.80 -3.70
CA THR A 159 -53.54 -5.10 -2.31
C THR A 159 -53.07 -6.47 -1.90
N PHE A 160 -52.55 -6.52 -0.68
CA PHE A 160 -52.32 -7.75 0.02
C PHE A 160 -53.56 -8.14 0.83
N VAL A 161 -54.13 -9.30 0.53
CA VAL A 161 -55.29 -9.85 1.22
C VAL A 161 -54.82 -10.91 2.19
N TYR A 162 -55.05 -10.69 3.48
CA TYR A 162 -54.74 -11.65 4.54
C TYR A 162 -55.81 -12.75 4.61
N ARG A 163 -55.38 -13.93 5.05
CA ARG A 163 -56.25 -15.04 5.43
C ARG A 163 -57.20 -14.65 6.55
N THR A 164 -58.47 -14.98 6.36
CA THR A 164 -59.57 -14.69 7.30
C THR A 164 -59.52 -15.55 8.58
N ASP A 165 -58.73 -16.63 8.58
CA ASP A 165 -58.56 -17.59 9.67
C ASP A 165 -57.33 -17.34 10.55
N VAL A 166 -56.53 -16.31 10.25
CA VAL A 166 -55.38 -15.89 11.08
C VAL A 166 -55.82 -14.76 12.02
N PRO A 167 -55.61 -14.87 13.34
CA PRO A 167 -56.01 -13.82 14.28
C PRO A 167 -55.32 -12.50 13.94
N LYS A 168 -56.14 -11.49 13.66
CA LYS A 168 -55.73 -10.11 13.40
C LYS A 168 -54.91 -9.61 14.60
N ALA A 169 -53.70 -9.12 14.36
CA ALA A 169 -52.83 -8.60 15.42
C ALA A 169 -53.53 -7.47 16.20
N PRO A 170 -53.33 -7.37 17.53
CA PRO A 170 -54.05 -6.41 18.38
C PRO A 170 -53.82 -4.96 17.92
N GLU A 171 -54.93 -4.24 17.68
CA GLU A 171 -54.98 -2.94 16.99
C GLU A 171 -54.63 -1.71 17.85
N THR A 172 -54.10 -1.87 19.06
CA THR A 172 -53.80 -0.73 19.93
C THR A 172 -52.30 -0.57 20.13
N ILE A 173 -51.66 0.14 19.20
CA ILE A 173 -50.36 0.77 19.45
C ILE A 173 -50.63 2.02 20.27
N THR A 174 -50.13 2.05 21.49
CA THR A 174 -50.28 3.19 22.41
C THR A 174 -49.50 4.40 21.87
N GLN A 175 -50.01 5.62 22.07
CA GLN A 175 -49.37 6.86 21.58
C GLN A 175 -47.92 7.01 22.07
N SER A 176 -47.61 6.49 23.26
CA SER A 176 -46.25 6.38 23.80
C SER A 176 -45.31 5.56 22.91
N ASP A 177 -45.79 4.47 22.32
CA ASP A 177 -44.99 3.58 21.48
C ASP A 177 -44.67 4.24 20.13
N LEU A 178 -45.65 4.97 19.55
CA LEU A 178 -45.42 5.78 18.35
C LEU A 178 -44.43 6.94 18.60
N GLN A 179 -44.50 7.58 19.78
CA GLN A 179 -43.59 8.67 20.16
C GLN A 179 -42.17 8.15 20.45
N GLN A 180 -42.07 6.98 21.07
CA GLN A 180 -40.81 6.26 21.28
C GLN A 180 -40.21 5.79 19.96
N GLN A 181 -41.04 5.34 19.01
CA GLN A 181 -40.58 4.97 17.68
C GLN A 181 -40.06 6.19 16.91
N ARG A 182 -40.75 7.34 16.98
CA ARG A 182 -40.30 8.60 16.36
C ARG A 182 -38.97 9.10 16.92
N THR A 183 -38.76 9.03 18.23
CA THR A 183 -37.49 9.42 18.85
C THR A 183 -36.36 8.45 18.52
N SER A 184 -36.64 7.14 18.46
CA SER A 184 -35.65 6.15 18.03
C SER A 184 -35.26 6.30 16.54
N ALA A 185 -36.23 6.60 15.67
CA ALA A 185 -35.96 6.87 14.25
C ALA A 185 -35.11 8.12 14.07
N ALA A 186 -35.41 9.20 14.80
CA ALA A 186 -34.59 10.41 14.80
C ALA A 186 -33.15 10.13 15.27
N ALA A 187 -32.97 9.36 16.35
CA ALA A 187 -31.65 8.97 16.84
C ALA A 187 -30.86 8.14 15.81
N LEU A 188 -31.51 7.19 15.14
CA LEU A 188 -30.88 6.40 14.07
C LEU A 188 -30.47 7.26 12.88
N THR A 189 -31.29 8.23 12.47
CA THR A 189 -30.91 9.16 11.39
C THR A 189 -29.71 10.03 11.75
N THR A 190 -29.58 10.44 13.02
CA THR A 190 -28.41 11.20 13.48
C THR A 190 -27.13 10.35 13.49
N GLU A 191 -27.22 9.08 13.88
CA GLU A 191 -26.08 8.17 13.86
C GLU A 191 -25.67 7.80 12.42
N LEU A 192 -26.62 7.57 11.51
CA LEU A 192 -26.31 7.35 10.09
C LEU A 192 -25.56 8.53 9.48
N ARG A 193 -26.05 9.76 9.72
CA ARG A 193 -25.37 10.97 9.27
C ARG A 193 -23.94 11.08 9.85
N ARG A 194 -23.77 10.74 11.13
CA ARG A 194 -22.46 10.76 11.80
C ARG A 194 -21.49 9.73 11.21
N ILE A 195 -22.00 8.55 10.85
CA ILE A 195 -21.23 7.49 10.19
C ILE A 195 -20.82 7.93 8.78
N GLU A 196 -21.71 8.57 8.02
CA GLU A 196 -21.41 9.13 6.69
C GLU A 196 -20.32 10.21 6.77
N GLU A 197 -20.43 11.13 7.73
CA GLU A 197 -19.40 12.17 7.95
C GLU A 197 -18.03 11.55 8.30
N ARG A 198 -18.01 10.50 9.15
CA ARG A 198 -16.78 9.74 9.47
C ARG A 198 -16.22 8.98 8.27
N LEU A 199 -17.07 8.36 7.46
CA LEU A 199 -16.66 7.69 6.22
C LEU A 199 -16.03 8.68 5.25
N GLY A 200 -16.61 9.87 5.11
CA GLY A 200 -16.04 10.94 4.29
C GLY A 200 -14.66 11.41 4.77
N LEU A 201 -14.46 11.51 6.09
CA LEU A 201 -13.14 11.81 6.68
C LEU A 201 -12.12 10.70 6.40
N VAL A 202 -12.49 9.44 6.66
CA VAL A 202 -11.61 8.29 6.41
C VAL A 202 -11.25 8.17 4.94
N GLN A 203 -12.19 8.39 4.02
CA GLN A 203 -11.91 8.41 2.58
C GLN A 203 -10.92 9.51 2.19
N ARG A 204 -11.03 10.70 2.79
CA ARG A 204 -10.11 11.81 2.55
C ARG A 204 -8.71 11.51 3.10
N GLU A 205 -8.62 10.96 4.31
CA GLU A 205 -7.35 10.52 4.90
C GLU A 205 -6.72 9.39 4.09
N LEU A 206 -7.52 8.44 3.60
CA LEU A 206 -7.03 7.37 2.73
C LEU A 206 -6.51 7.91 1.40
N ALA A 207 -7.16 8.91 0.81
CA ALA A 207 -6.67 9.57 -0.39
C ALA A 207 -5.35 10.33 -0.13
N GLY A 208 -5.26 11.04 1.00
CA GLY A 208 -4.03 11.73 1.41
C GLY A 208 -2.88 10.77 1.66
N THR A 209 -3.10 9.70 2.43
CA THR A 209 -2.09 8.67 2.68
C THR A 209 -1.66 7.97 1.40
N LYS A 210 -2.58 7.68 0.47
CA LYS A 210 -2.22 7.15 -0.85
C LYS A 210 -1.29 8.11 -1.60
N GLN A 211 -1.64 9.40 -1.65
CA GLN A 211 -0.81 10.41 -2.30
C GLN A 211 0.59 10.52 -1.66
N ASP A 212 0.66 10.47 -0.33
CA ASP A 212 1.94 10.49 0.39
C ASP A 212 2.78 9.24 0.08
N THR A 213 2.16 8.06 0.00
CA THR A 213 2.85 6.82 -0.40
C THR A 213 3.33 6.85 -1.84
N ASP A 214 2.52 7.38 -2.76
CA ASP A 214 2.89 7.51 -4.18
C ASP A 214 4.07 8.49 -4.34
N LYS A 215 4.07 9.59 -3.57
CA LYS A 215 5.18 10.54 -3.52
C LYS A 215 6.45 9.89 -2.96
N ALA A 216 6.36 9.18 -1.83
CA ALA A 216 7.50 8.48 -1.24
C ALA A 216 8.07 7.42 -2.19
N LEU A 217 7.22 6.73 -2.96
CA LEU A 217 7.65 5.78 -3.99
C LEU A 217 8.36 6.48 -5.17
N ALA A 218 7.92 7.68 -5.56
CA ALA A 218 8.62 8.47 -6.57
C ALA A 218 9.99 8.94 -6.08
N ASP A 219 10.06 9.45 -4.85
CA ASP A 219 11.31 9.91 -4.23
C ASP A 219 12.32 8.77 -4.08
N MET A 220 11.87 7.57 -3.69
CA MET A 220 12.73 6.38 -3.64
C MET A 220 13.25 5.94 -5.01
N ARG A 221 12.47 6.11 -6.09
CA ARG A 221 12.94 5.83 -7.44
C ARG A 221 14.00 6.82 -7.89
N ALA A 222 13.79 8.11 -7.64
CA ALA A 222 14.78 9.15 -7.93
C ALA A 222 16.10 8.89 -7.19
N LEU A 223 16.02 8.56 -5.89
CA LEU A 223 17.19 8.17 -5.09
C LEU A 223 17.91 6.93 -5.64
N ALA A 224 17.18 5.95 -6.16
CA ALA A 224 17.78 4.77 -6.76
C ALA A 224 18.53 5.10 -8.06
N GLU A 225 18.00 6.01 -8.88
CA GLU A 225 18.66 6.51 -10.09
C GLU A 225 19.93 7.31 -9.74
N ASP A 226 19.85 8.17 -8.74
CA ASP A 226 21.01 8.91 -8.22
C ASP A 226 22.09 7.95 -7.72
N LEU A 227 21.73 6.92 -6.96
CA LEU A 227 22.69 5.93 -6.45
C LEU A 227 23.34 5.13 -7.58
N ALA A 228 22.59 4.80 -8.64
CA ALA A 228 23.14 4.18 -9.83
C ALA A 228 24.13 5.12 -10.55
N SER A 229 23.82 6.42 -10.62
CA SER A 229 24.72 7.42 -11.20
C SER A 229 26.01 7.57 -10.40
N VAL A 230 25.92 7.62 -9.06
CA VAL A 230 27.08 7.68 -8.16
C VAL A 230 27.94 6.43 -8.29
N ARG A 231 27.32 5.24 -8.38
CA ARG A 231 28.07 4.00 -8.62
C ARG A 231 28.83 4.05 -9.94
N LYS A 232 28.20 4.53 -11.01
CA LYS A 232 28.85 4.69 -12.32
C LYS A 232 30.02 5.68 -12.23
N PHE A 233 29.82 6.81 -11.57
CA PHE A 233 30.87 7.80 -11.33
C PHE A 233 32.04 7.19 -10.56
N MET A 234 31.79 6.48 -9.45
CA MET A 234 32.83 5.82 -8.67
C MET A 234 33.63 4.80 -9.48
N LEU A 235 32.98 4.00 -10.34
CA LEU A 235 33.66 3.07 -11.23
C LEU A 235 34.53 3.79 -12.25
N GLN A 236 34.05 4.90 -12.83
CA GLN A 236 34.84 5.71 -13.75
C GLN A 236 36.03 6.37 -13.05
N THR A 237 35.86 6.89 -11.83
CA THR A 237 36.97 7.43 -11.03
C THR A 237 37.99 6.36 -10.69
N ALA A 238 37.56 5.14 -10.34
CA ALA A 238 38.46 4.02 -10.10
C ALA A 238 39.24 3.63 -11.36
N GLN A 239 38.57 3.60 -12.53
CA GLN A 239 39.22 3.33 -13.81
C GLN A 239 40.26 4.41 -14.17
N LEU A 240 39.93 5.69 -13.97
CA LEU A 240 40.87 6.79 -14.14
C LEU A 240 42.07 6.67 -13.19
N GLY A 241 41.83 6.29 -11.94
CA GLY A 241 42.89 6.04 -10.96
C GLY A 241 43.85 4.92 -11.39
N TRP A 242 43.31 3.82 -11.93
CA TRP A 242 44.09 2.71 -12.47
C TRP A 242 44.93 3.14 -13.69
N LEU A 243 44.32 3.82 -14.67
CA LEU A 243 45.04 4.33 -15.85
C LEU A 243 46.14 5.32 -15.48
N ASN A 244 45.88 6.21 -14.53
CA ASN A 244 46.89 7.16 -14.04
C ASN A 244 48.06 6.43 -13.36
N HIS A 245 47.78 5.39 -12.57
CA HIS A 245 48.83 4.58 -11.96
C HIS A 245 49.69 3.87 -13.01
N GLU A 246 49.06 3.25 -14.01
CA GLU A 246 49.75 2.58 -15.12
C GLU A 246 50.66 3.56 -15.88
N LEU A 247 50.15 4.74 -16.23
CA LEU A 247 50.91 5.78 -16.91
C LEU A 247 52.12 6.25 -16.08
N VAL A 248 51.94 6.44 -14.77
CA VAL A 248 53.04 6.86 -13.87
C VAL A 248 54.12 5.77 -13.78
N VAL A 249 53.71 4.50 -13.68
CA VAL A 249 54.64 3.36 -13.65
C VAL A 249 55.39 3.24 -14.97
N GLU A 250 54.70 3.33 -16.10
CA GLU A 250 55.30 3.27 -17.43
C GLU A 250 56.28 4.44 -17.67
N SER A 251 55.88 5.67 -17.34
CA SER A 251 56.73 6.86 -17.43
C SER A 251 57.98 6.74 -16.54
N SER A 252 57.83 6.30 -15.29
CA SER A 252 58.96 6.05 -14.38
C SER A 252 59.93 4.99 -14.92
N ASN A 253 59.40 3.89 -15.47
CA ASN A 253 60.21 2.85 -16.09
C ASN A 253 60.93 3.38 -17.34
N GLY A 254 60.26 4.15 -18.19
CA GLY A 254 60.84 4.79 -19.36
C GLY A 254 61.97 5.75 -19.01
N MET A 255 61.77 6.62 -18.02
CA MET A 255 62.81 7.53 -17.53
C MET A 255 64.01 6.78 -16.96
N ARG A 256 63.79 5.70 -16.20
CA ARG A 256 64.90 4.87 -15.67
C ARG A 256 65.69 4.21 -16.78
N LYS A 257 65.03 3.66 -17.81
CA LYS A 257 65.70 3.10 -18.99
C LYS A 257 66.50 4.16 -19.73
N MET A 258 65.91 5.33 -19.98
CA MET A 258 66.58 6.44 -20.65
C MET A 258 67.80 6.92 -19.86
N ALA A 259 67.68 7.06 -18.53
CA ALA A 259 68.80 7.42 -17.67
C ALA A 259 69.91 6.37 -17.72
N ALA A 260 69.58 5.07 -17.69
CA ALA A 260 70.56 3.99 -17.83
C ALA A 260 71.27 4.04 -19.19
N THR A 261 70.52 4.21 -20.30
CA THR A 261 71.13 4.35 -21.63
C THR A 261 71.98 5.60 -21.76
N SER A 262 71.60 6.70 -21.09
CA SER A 262 72.40 7.92 -21.05
C SER A 262 73.70 7.70 -20.28
N GLN A 263 73.67 7.00 -19.16
CA GLN A 263 74.86 6.65 -18.38
C GLN A 263 75.80 5.72 -19.17
N GLU A 264 75.25 4.73 -19.87
CA GLU A 264 76.02 3.84 -20.76
C GLU A 264 76.66 4.63 -21.90
N LEU A 265 75.92 5.57 -22.51
CA LEU A 265 76.45 6.43 -23.56
C LEU A 265 77.60 7.31 -23.03
N THR A 266 77.43 7.95 -21.87
CA THR A 266 78.49 8.74 -21.24
C THR A 266 79.72 7.89 -20.93
N ALA A 267 79.53 6.68 -20.40
CA ALA A 267 80.63 5.75 -20.14
C ALA A 267 81.34 5.31 -21.44
N SER A 268 80.58 5.08 -22.51
CA SER A 268 81.13 4.75 -23.83
C SER A 268 81.92 5.91 -24.44
N SER A 269 81.43 7.15 -24.27
CA SER A 269 82.12 8.37 -24.70
C SER A 269 83.44 8.56 -23.97
N ALA A 270 83.44 8.40 -22.63
CA ALA A 270 84.66 8.50 -21.83
C ALA A 270 85.70 7.43 -22.24
N ARG A 271 85.26 6.19 -22.50
CA ARG A 271 86.16 5.14 -23.01
C ARG A 271 86.75 5.49 -24.37
N LEU A 272 85.95 6.07 -25.28
CA LEU A 272 86.44 6.51 -26.59
C LEU A 272 87.48 7.63 -26.43
N GLU A 273 87.24 8.62 -25.58
CA GLU A 273 88.21 9.67 -25.28
C GLU A 273 89.53 9.12 -24.74
N ASP A 274 89.47 8.15 -23.81
CA ASP A 274 90.65 7.47 -23.29
C ASP A 274 91.41 6.71 -24.38
N THR A 275 90.70 5.99 -25.25
CA THR A 275 91.35 5.28 -26.38
C THR A 275 92.01 6.23 -27.37
N LEU A 276 91.39 7.37 -27.67
CA LEU A 276 91.98 8.41 -28.53
C LEU A 276 93.23 9.01 -27.89
N ARG A 277 93.20 9.25 -26.58
CA ARG A 277 94.37 9.73 -25.84
C ARG A 277 95.52 8.71 -25.89
N GLN A 278 95.24 7.44 -25.63
CA GLN A 278 96.25 6.36 -25.71
C GLN A 278 96.84 6.23 -27.11
N LEU A 279 96.02 6.31 -28.16
CA LEU A 279 96.48 6.29 -29.54
C LEU A 279 97.38 7.49 -29.85
N SER A 280 96.98 8.69 -29.41
CA SER A 280 97.77 9.92 -29.56
C SER A 280 99.12 9.84 -28.86
N GLU A 281 99.14 9.38 -27.60
CA GLU A 281 100.36 9.18 -26.82
C GLU A 281 101.28 8.12 -27.45
N SER A 282 100.72 7.01 -27.93
CA SER A 282 101.46 5.96 -28.64
C SER A 282 102.07 6.47 -29.95
N LEU A 283 101.31 7.21 -30.76
CA LEU A 283 101.82 7.82 -32.00
C LEU A 283 102.93 8.83 -31.72
N GLY A 284 102.75 9.70 -30.71
CA GLY A 284 103.78 10.62 -30.27
C GLY A 284 105.06 9.90 -29.83
N GLY A 285 104.92 8.79 -29.10
CA GLY A 285 106.03 7.91 -28.71
C GLY A 285 106.75 7.29 -29.90
N GLN A 286 105.99 6.76 -30.88
CA GLN A 286 106.56 6.19 -32.11
C GLN A 286 107.31 7.23 -32.95
N LEU A 287 106.78 8.45 -33.07
CA LEU A 287 107.46 9.54 -33.77
C LEU A 287 108.74 9.97 -33.06
N LYS A 288 108.72 10.06 -31.73
CA LYS A 288 109.92 10.39 -30.94
C LYS A 288 111.00 9.32 -31.07
N GLU A 289 110.62 8.05 -31.04
CA GLU A 289 111.53 6.93 -31.29
C GLU A 289 112.11 6.98 -32.71
N LEU A 290 111.29 7.27 -33.72
CA LEU A 290 111.74 7.40 -35.10
C LEU A 290 112.70 8.59 -35.28
N ALA A 291 112.43 9.73 -34.64
CA ALA A 291 113.33 10.88 -34.60
C ALA A 291 114.68 10.52 -33.95
N ALA A 292 114.65 9.86 -32.79
CA ALA A 292 115.88 9.41 -32.10
C ALA A 292 116.70 8.44 -32.97
N ARG A 293 116.04 7.54 -33.72
CA ARG A 293 116.71 6.65 -34.69
C ARG A 293 117.33 7.42 -35.85
N LEU A 294 116.63 8.41 -36.39
CA LEU A 294 117.18 9.28 -37.45
C LEU A 294 118.40 10.05 -36.95
N ASP A 295 118.33 10.66 -35.77
CA ASP A 295 119.47 11.37 -35.15
C ASP A 295 120.66 10.42 -34.94
N ALA A 296 120.41 9.20 -34.46
CA ALA A 296 121.45 8.19 -34.28
C ALA A 296 122.09 7.76 -35.63
N ILE A 297 121.30 7.63 -36.70
CA ILE A 297 121.81 7.35 -38.05
C ILE A 297 122.63 8.54 -38.56
N GLN A 298 122.14 9.77 -38.39
CA GLN A 298 122.85 10.97 -38.81
C GLN A 298 124.19 11.13 -38.08
N GLY A 299 124.22 10.88 -36.76
CA GLY A 299 125.46 10.88 -35.99
C GLY A 299 126.46 9.81 -36.47
N LYS A 300 125.98 8.61 -36.83
CA LYS A 300 126.83 7.58 -37.46
C LYS A 300 127.39 8.02 -38.82
N ILE A 301 126.58 8.68 -39.65
CA ILE A 301 127.03 9.19 -40.97
C ILE A 301 128.10 10.28 -40.80
N GLN A 302 127.95 11.19 -39.83
CA GLN A 302 128.94 12.24 -39.56
C GLN A 302 130.30 11.67 -39.12
N ASN A 303 130.31 10.56 -38.38
CA ASN A 303 131.53 9.88 -37.93
C ASN A 303 132.26 9.08 -39.02
N ILE A 304 131.71 8.96 -40.23
CA ILE A 304 132.32 8.24 -41.37
C ILE A 304 133.13 9.18 -42.30
N LYS A 305 133.05 10.50 -42.08
CA LYS A 305 133.93 11.49 -42.74
C LYS A 305 135.28 11.60 -42.05
#